data_AF-A0A9Q3QDF8-F1
#
_entry.id   AF-A0A9Q3QDF8-F1
#
_cell.length_a   1.000
_cell.length_b   1.000
_cell.length_c   1.000
_cell.angle_alpha   90.00
_cell.angle_beta   90.00
_cell.angle_gamma   90.00
#
_symmetry.space_group_name_H-M   'P 1'
#
loop_
_entity.id
_entity.type
_entity.pdbx_description
1 polymer ?
#
loop_
_entity_poly.entity_id
_entity_poly.type
_entity_poly.pdbx_seq_one_letter_code
_entity_poly.pdbx_strand_id
1 'polypeptide(L)' 'VEYLGYVVSSEGLKMNQAKVQQILNWPPPRNLKALQSFLGFANFYRRLIKKYSKKISSLTSFLKKDSCFPFNEEAL' A
#
# COMPACT_ATOMS: atom_id res chain seq x y z
N VAL A 1 -4.75 22.28 7.03
CA VAL A 1 -6.15 21.77 7.11
C VAL A 1 -6.16 20.33 6.61
N GLU A 2 -6.91 19.43 7.25
CA GLU A 2 -7.12 18.08 6.73
C GLU A 2 -8.25 18.06 5.70
N TYR A 3 -8.01 17.44 4.55
CA TYR A 3 -8.97 17.34 3.45
C TYR A 3 -8.80 16.01 2.72
N LEU A 4 -9.87 15.20 2.66
CA LEU A 4 -9.91 13.91 1.97
C LEU A 4 -8.75 12.96 2.35
N GLY A 5 -8.32 12.95 3.62
CA GLY A 5 -7.21 12.10 4.08
C GLY A 5 -5.80 12.61 3.72
N TYR A 6 -5.69 13.88 3.32
CA TYR A 6 -4.45 14.61 3.13
C TYR A 6 -4.36 15.81 4.07
N VAL A 7 -3.14 16.19 4.42
CA VAL A 7 -2.86 17.43 5.15
C VAL A 7 -2.41 18.47 4.14
N VAL A 8 -3.23 19.51 3.94
CA VAL A 8 -2.92 20.65 3.08
C VAL A 8 -2.32 21.77 3.92
N SER A 9 -1.08 22.18 3.60
CA SER A 9 -0.40 23.34 4.17
C SER A 9 0.10 24.28 3.07
N SER A 10 0.58 25.47 3.44
CA SER A 10 1.25 26.41 2.55
C SER A 10 2.49 25.83 1.89
N GLU A 11 3.13 24.83 2.51
CA GLU A 11 4.28 24.11 1.96
C GLU A 11 3.88 22.99 0.98
N GLY A 12 2.58 22.69 0.85
CA GLY A 12 2.05 21.71 -0.08
C GLY A 12 1.21 20.61 0.57
N LEU A 13 1.21 19.45 -0.07
CA LEU A 13 0.28 18.36 0.20
C LEU A 13 1.04 17.21 0.88
N LYS A 14 0.72 16.95 2.15
CA LYS A 14 1.35 15.91 2.98
C LYS A 14 0.39 14.77 3.25
N MET A 15 0.96 13.59 3.45
CA MET A 15 0.20 12.42 3.88
C MET A 15 -0.25 12.62 5.32
N ASN A 16 -1.49 12.25 5.66
CA ASN A 16 -1.92 12.24 7.05
C ASN A 16 -1.06 11.22 7.83
N GLN A 17 -0.45 11.67 8.94
CA GLN A 17 0.39 10.83 9.79
C GLN A 17 -0.35 9.57 10.29
N ALA A 18 -1.64 9.65 10.61
CA ALA A 18 -2.44 8.49 11.01
C ALA A 18 -2.53 7.44 9.89
N LYS A 19 -2.60 7.88 8.63
CA LYS A 19 -2.66 6.99 7.45
C LYS A 19 -1.30 6.36 7.15
N VAL A 20 -0.22 7.10 7.39
CA VAL A 20 1.15 6.56 7.37
C VAL A 20 1.31 5.47 8.44
N GLN A 21 0.86 5.73 9.67
CA GLN A 21 0.90 4.74 10.75
C GLN A 21 0.07 3.49 10.42
N GLN A 22 -1.10 3.63 9.78
CA GLN A 22 -1.87 2.48 9.32
C GLN A 22 -1.11 1.61 8.31
N ILE A 23 -0.33 2.21 7.39
CA ILE A 23 0.52 1.44 6.46
C ILE A 23 1.65 0.74 7.21
N LEU A 24 2.29 1.43 8.16
CA LEU A 24 3.41 0.87 8.93
C LEU A 24 2.98 -0.30 9.81
N ASN A 25 1.78 -0.23 10.38
CA ASN A 25 1.19 -1.27 11.22
C ASN A 25 0.38 -2.31 10.41
N TRP A 26 0.39 -2.22 9.08
CA TRP A 26 -0.42 -3.12 8.26
C TRP A 26 0.16 -4.54 8.34
N PRO A 27 -0.65 -5.56 8.69
CA PRO A 27 -0.16 -6.92 8.81
C PRO A 27 0.31 -7.44 7.45
N PRO A 28 1.37 -8.27 7.39
CA PRO A 28 1.80 -8.90 6.15
C PRO A 28 0.62 -9.63 5.46
N PRO A 29 0.38 -9.39 4.16
CA PRO A 29 -0.74 -9.99 3.47
C PRO A 29 -0.56 -11.50 3.35
N ARG A 30 -1.51 -12.27 3.91
CA ARG A 30 -1.51 -13.75 3.92
C ARG A 30 -2.29 -14.38 2.77
N ASN A 31 -2.93 -13.58 1.94
CA ASN A 31 -3.66 -14.06 0.76
C ASN A 31 -3.77 -12.95 -0.28
N LEU A 32 -4.18 -13.32 -1.50
CA LEU A 32 -4.35 -12.38 -2.61
C LEU A 32 -5.33 -11.24 -2.30
N LYS A 33 -6.41 -11.51 -1.55
CA LYS A 33 -7.39 -10.49 -1.17
C LYS A 33 -6.81 -9.44 -0.22
N ALA A 34 -5.99 -9.87 0.74
CA ALA A 34 -5.27 -8.99 1.66
C ALA A 34 -4.21 -8.17 0.91
N LEU A 35 -3.50 -8.80 -0.03
CA LEU A 35 -2.54 -8.11 -0.90
C LEU A 35 -3.23 -7.03 -1.76
N GLN A 36 -4.37 -7.36 -2.38
CA GLN A 36 -5.17 -6.41 -3.15
C GLN A 36 -5.67 -5.25 -2.29
N SER A 37 -6.14 -5.52 -1.07
CA SER A 37 -6.58 -4.48 -0.12
C SER A 37 -5.44 -3.53 0.24
N PHE A 38 -4.26 -4.08 0.55
CA PHE A 38 -3.06 -3.28 0.81
C PHE A 38 -2.67 -2.42 -0.40
N LEU A 39 -2.62 -3.01 -1.59
CA LEU A 39 -2.27 -2.29 -2.82
C LEU A 39 -3.29 -1.20 -3.15
N GLY A 40 -4.58 -1.45 -2.95
CA GLY A 40 -5.64 -0.45 -3.12
C GLY A 40 -5.44 0.75 -2.20
N PHE A 41 -5.14 0.50 -0.92
CA PHE A 41 -4.83 1.56 0.04
C PHE A 41 -3.56 2.32 -0.35
N ALA A 42 -2.47 1.61 -0.64
CA ALA A 42 -1.19 2.23 -1.00
C ALA A 42 -1.29 3.07 -2.29
N ASN A 43 -2.17 2.67 -3.22
CA ASN A 43 -2.35 3.35 -4.50
C ASN A 43 -3.00 4.74 -4.32
N PHE A 44 -3.81 4.93 -3.28
CA PHE A 44 -4.36 6.24 -2.92
C PHE A 44 -3.23 7.27 -2.71
N TYR A 45 -2.13 6.83 -2.11
CA TYR A 45 -0.99 7.68 -1.75
C TYR A 45 0.19 7.65 -2.75
N ARG A 46 0.03 7.00 -3.90
CA ARG A 46 1.11 6.77 -4.89
C ARG A 46 1.88 8.02 -5.30
N ARG A 47 1.22 9.18 -5.37
CA ARG A 47 1.80 10.47 -5.79
C ARG A 47 2.83 11.02 -4.80
N LEU A 48 2.71 10.66 -3.54
CA LEU A 48 3.58 11.12 -2.46
C LEU A 48 4.72 10.13 -2.17
N ILE A 49 4.70 8.94 -2.79
CA ILE A 49 5.70 7.89 -2.58
C ILE A 49 6.69 7.90 -3.73
N LYS A 50 7.94 8.32 -3.44
CA LYS A 50 9.01 8.32 -4.44
C LYS A 50 9.27 6.90 -4.97
N LYS A 51 9.32 6.76 -6.30
CA LYS A 51 9.51 5.49 -7.01
C LYS A 51 8.46 4.43 -6.65
N TYR A 52 7.21 4.83 -6.38
CA TYR A 52 6.12 3.95 -5.97
C TYR A 52 6.01 2.69 -6.85
N SER A 53 5.91 2.85 -8.17
CA SER A 53 5.77 1.73 -9.11
C SER A 53 6.89 0.69 -8.96
N LYS A 54 8.14 1.13 -8.73
CA LYS A 54 9.26 0.21 -8.51
C LYS A 54 9.14 -0.53 -7.18
N LYS A 55 8.66 0.13 -6.13
CA LYS A 55 8.47 -0.48 -4.80
C LYS A 55 7.38 -1.53 -4.76
N ILE A 56 6.27 -1.31 -5.47
CA ILE A 56 5.14 -2.25 -5.50
C ILE A 56 5.23 -3.29 -6.62
N SER A 57 6.22 -3.19 -7.52
CA SER A 57 6.31 -4.06 -8.71
C SER A 57 6.35 -5.56 -8.38
N SER A 58 7.05 -5.95 -7.32
CA SER A 58 7.11 -7.34 -6.87
C SER A 58 5.80 -7.81 -6.25
N LEU A 59 5.06 -6.90 -5.62
CA LEU A 59 3.76 -7.18 -5.04
C LEU A 59 2.69 -7.32 -6.13
N THR A 60 2.70 -6.44 -7.14
CA THR A 60 1.75 -6.51 -8.25
C THR A 60 2.01 -7.68 -9.19
N SER A 61 3.24 -8.23 -9.27
CA SER A 61 3.48 -9.44 -10.06
C SER A 61 2.75 -10.65 -9.52
N PHE A 62 2.47 -10.70 -8.21
CA PHE A 62 1.67 -11.76 -7.60
C PHE A 62 0.16 -11.64 -7.86
N LEU A 63 -0.30 -10.54 -8.48
CA LEU A 63 -1.70 -10.40 -8.89
C LEU A 63 -1.94 -10.87 -10.33
N LYS A 64 -0.89 -11.28 -11.04
CA LYS A 64 -1.01 -11.73 -12.42
C LYS A 64 -1.64 -13.11 -12.48
N LYS A 65 -2.36 -13.38 -13.57
CA LYS A 65 -2.86 -14.72 -13.88
C LYS A 65 -1.67 -15.70 -13.89
N ASP A 66 -1.84 -16.86 -13.28
CA ASP A 66 -0.84 -17.93 -13.16
C ASP A 66 0.34 -17.66 -12.20
N SER A 67 0.33 -16.57 -11.41
CA SER A 67 1.35 -16.37 -10.38
C SER A 67 1.00 -17.11 -9.08
N CYS A 68 1.94 -17.88 -8.55
CA CYS A 68 1.81 -18.49 -7.23
C CYS A 68 2.13 -17.43 -6.16
N PHE A 69 1.15 -17.12 -5.30
CA PHE A 69 1.38 -16.24 -4.17
C PHE A 69 2.15 -17.02 -3.09
N PRO A 70 3.35 -16.60 -2.67
CA PRO A 70 4.21 -17.43 -1.83
C PRO A 70 3.81 -17.42 -0.34
N PHE A 71 2.78 -16.66 0.04
CA PHE A 71 2.28 -16.61 1.41
C PHE A 71 1.00 -17.42 1.50
N ASN A 72 1.16 -18.75 1.50
CA ASN A 72 0.09 -19.67 1.85
C ASN A 72 0.18 -19.92 3.36
N GLU A 73 -0.96 -20.03 4.05
CA GLU A 73 -1.04 -20.19 5.52
C GLU A 73 -0.31 -21.44 6.06
N GLU A 74 0.14 -22.36 5.21
CA GLU A 74 0.92 -23.55 5.57
C GLU A 74 2.41 -23.31 5.87
N ALA A 75 2.92 -22.07 5.72
CA ALA A 75 4.34 -21.75 5.94
C ALA A 75 4.63 -21.00 7.26
N LEU A 76 3.82 -21.21 8.30
CA LEU A 76 4.10 -20.79 9.69
C LEU A 76 3.95 -21.97 10.66
#